data_AF-A0A2H0UJJ9-F1
#
_entry.id   AF-A0A2H0UJJ9-F1
#
_cell.length_a   1.000
_cell.length_b   1.000
_cell.length_c   1.000
_cell.angle_alpha   90.00
_cell.angle_beta   90.00
_cell.angle_gamma   90.00
#
_symmetry.space_group_name_H-M   'P 1'
#
loop_
_entity.id
_entity.type
_entity.pdbx_description
1 polymer ?
#
loop_
_entity_poly.entity_id
_entity_poly.type
_entity_poly.pdbx_seq_one_letter_code
_entity_poly.pdbx_strand_id
1 'polypeptide(L)'
;MKKPAPLFLFSAMFLLLGIESAMSQVGFETSPPVSNEELRKYPPGLGDYGKWHGEAHEKGVVAKLRERTKKTCCDNIGECRSTVIKMTPSGAIAILERRWCRVDVKIVYDIQNLPGGWALVCASKSLNPNGCPTVYCAADEPKM
;
A
#
# COMPACT_ATOMS: atom_id res chain seq x y z
N MET A 1 -14.75 -6.63 78.74
CA MET A 1 -15.30 -5.35 78.22
C MET A 1 -14.64 -5.02 76.89
N LYS A 2 -15.40 -5.05 75.78
CA LYS A 2 -15.28 -4.19 74.57
C LYS A 2 -16.26 -4.73 73.50
N LYS A 3 -17.33 -3.98 73.25
CA LYS A 3 -18.07 -3.90 71.97
C LYS A 3 -17.30 -2.89 71.06
N PRO A 4 -17.57 -2.69 69.74
CA PRO A 4 -18.73 -3.09 68.92
C PRO A 4 -18.42 -3.59 67.47
N ALA A 5 -19.50 -3.80 66.70
CA ALA A 5 -19.68 -4.19 65.27
C ALA A 5 -19.18 -3.10 64.25
N PRO A 6 -19.27 -3.23 62.90
CA PRO A 6 -20.50 -3.52 62.13
C PRO A 6 -20.38 -4.38 60.84
N LEU A 7 -21.56 -4.82 60.37
CA LEU A 7 -21.85 -5.35 59.04
C LEU A 7 -21.49 -4.33 57.94
N PHE A 8 -20.91 -4.82 56.84
CA PHE A 8 -21.01 -4.16 55.54
C PHE A 8 -21.62 -5.12 54.53
N LEU A 9 -22.85 -4.80 54.11
CA LEU A 9 -23.48 -5.31 52.90
C LEU A 9 -22.75 -4.70 51.69
N PHE A 10 -22.12 -5.53 50.86
CA PHE A 10 -21.73 -5.13 49.51
C PHE A 10 -22.66 -5.78 48.51
N SER A 11 -23.54 -4.94 47.96
CA SER A 11 -24.38 -5.24 46.81
C SER A 11 -23.46 -5.32 45.58
N ALA A 12 -23.18 -6.53 45.10
CA ALA A 12 -22.46 -6.75 43.85
C ALA A 12 -23.46 -6.72 42.69
N MET A 13 -23.64 -5.53 42.13
CA MET A 13 -24.40 -5.30 40.90
C MET A 13 -23.64 -5.96 39.74
N PHE A 14 -24.20 -7.04 39.21
CA PHE A 14 -23.63 -7.80 38.10
C PHE A 14 -23.43 -6.90 36.87
N LEU A 15 -22.18 -6.82 36.40
CA LEU A 15 -21.81 -6.28 35.10
C LEU A 15 -22.49 -7.11 33.99
N LEU A 16 -23.39 -6.48 33.23
CA LEU A 16 -23.72 -6.88 31.87
C LEU A 16 -23.07 -5.87 30.93
N LEU A 17 -21.76 -6.03 30.71
CA LEU A 17 -21.12 -5.46 29.53
C LEU A 17 -21.35 -6.41 28.37
N GLY A 18 -22.39 -6.12 27.60
CA GLY A 18 -22.55 -6.66 26.25
C GLY A 18 -21.41 -6.14 25.39
N ILE A 19 -20.44 -7.01 25.11
CA ILE A 19 -19.40 -6.74 24.12
C ILE A 19 -20.04 -7.05 22.77
N GLU A 20 -20.76 -6.07 22.22
CA GLU A 20 -21.12 -6.09 20.81
C GLU A 20 -19.82 -6.06 20.02
N SER A 21 -19.49 -7.21 19.44
CA SER A 21 -18.43 -7.34 18.46
C SER A 21 -18.82 -6.52 17.24
N ALA A 22 -18.45 -5.25 17.23
CA ALA A 22 -18.39 -4.45 16.03
C ALA A 22 -17.31 -5.06 15.13
N MET A 23 -17.72 -6.05 14.33
CA MET A 23 -16.96 -6.46 13.17
C MET A 23 -16.85 -5.23 12.28
N SER A 24 -15.70 -4.56 12.39
CA SER A 24 -15.26 -3.53 11.47
C SER A 24 -15.11 -4.20 10.10
N GLN A 25 -16.21 -4.22 9.34
CA GLN A 25 -16.16 -4.33 7.90
C GLN A 25 -15.40 -3.10 7.45
N VAL A 26 -14.08 -3.24 7.32
CA VAL A 26 -13.24 -2.26 6.65
C VAL A 26 -13.74 -2.23 5.22
N GLY A 27 -14.72 -1.36 4.98
CA GLY A 27 -15.26 -1.07 3.66
C GLY A 27 -14.05 -0.75 2.81
N PHE A 28 -13.81 -1.59 1.81
CA PHE A 28 -12.82 -1.34 0.79
C PHE A 28 -13.39 -0.22 -0.09
N GLU A 29 -13.42 1.00 0.45
CA GLU A 29 -13.90 2.18 -0.26
C GLU A 29 -13.10 2.25 -1.56
N THR A 30 -13.83 2.18 -2.67
CA THR A 30 -13.29 2.35 -4.02
C THR A 30 -12.40 3.58 -4.02
N SER A 31 -11.08 3.42 -4.17
CA SER A 31 -10.17 4.57 -4.15
C SER A 31 -10.54 5.49 -5.31
N PRO A 32 -10.97 6.74 -5.05
CA PRO A 32 -11.41 7.63 -6.10
C PRO A 32 -10.26 7.94 -7.05
N PRO A 33 -10.54 8.27 -8.33
CA PRO A 33 -9.52 8.75 -9.24
C PRO A 33 -8.76 9.93 -8.64
N VAL A 34 -7.45 9.96 -8.87
CA VAL A 34 -6.61 11.11 -8.54
C VAL A 34 -7.08 12.30 -9.37
N SER A 35 -7.24 13.45 -8.74
CA SER A 35 -7.68 14.66 -9.43
C SER A 35 -6.69 15.06 -10.53
N ASN A 36 -7.17 15.72 -11.59
CA ASN A 36 -6.31 16.21 -12.66
C ASN A 36 -5.27 17.23 -12.14
N GLU A 37 -5.60 17.98 -11.09
CA GLU A 37 -4.67 18.92 -10.44
C GLU A 37 -3.51 18.18 -9.74
N GLU A 38 -3.80 17.09 -9.03
CA GLU A 38 -2.76 16.27 -8.42
C GLU A 38 -1.91 15.54 -9.49
N LEU A 39 -2.54 15.03 -10.56
CA LEU A 39 -1.81 14.37 -11.66
C LEU A 39 -0.84 15.31 -12.38
N ARG A 40 -1.13 16.62 -12.45
CA ARG A 40 -0.23 17.63 -13.06
C ARG A 40 1.09 17.81 -12.32
N LYS A 41 1.21 17.32 -11.08
CA LYS A 41 2.47 17.34 -10.32
C LYS A 41 3.48 16.29 -10.80
N TYR A 42 3.05 15.38 -11.67
CA TYR A 42 3.83 14.23 -12.11
C TYR A 42 4.02 14.21 -13.63
N PRO A 43 5.04 13.51 -14.14
CA PRO A 43 5.23 13.33 -15.57
C PRO A 43 3.99 12.68 -16.24
N PRO A 44 3.62 13.09 -17.45
CA PRO A 44 2.54 12.45 -18.18
C PRO A 44 2.81 10.94 -18.38
N GLY A 45 1.81 10.10 -18.10
CA GLY A 45 1.92 8.65 -18.24
C GLY A 45 2.53 7.93 -17.04
N LEU A 46 2.66 8.59 -15.88
CA LEU A 46 3.12 7.96 -14.65
C LEU A 46 2.04 7.00 -14.12
N GLY A 47 2.43 5.75 -13.82
CA GLY A 47 1.52 4.69 -13.36
C GLY A 47 0.73 4.00 -14.47
N ASP A 48 0.92 4.42 -15.71
CA ASP A 48 0.27 3.88 -16.91
C ASP A 48 1.08 2.73 -17.53
N TYR A 49 0.43 1.98 -18.42
CA TYR A 49 1.01 0.83 -19.09
C TYR A 49 2.09 1.19 -20.11
N GLY A 50 3.17 0.41 -20.16
CA GLY A 50 4.12 0.35 -21.27
C GLY A 50 5.16 1.48 -21.39
N LYS A 51 4.87 2.71 -20.96
CA LYS A 51 5.74 3.87 -21.27
C LYS A 51 7.15 3.76 -20.69
N TRP A 52 7.28 3.24 -19.47
CA TRP A 52 8.54 3.22 -18.72
C TRP A 52 9.09 1.81 -18.46
N HIS A 53 8.36 0.79 -18.93
CA HIS A 53 8.71 -0.60 -18.73
C HIS A 53 10.03 -0.96 -19.44
N GLY A 54 10.16 -0.60 -20.73
CA GLY A 54 11.37 -0.84 -21.52
C GLY A 54 12.59 -0.14 -20.92
N GLU A 55 12.46 1.14 -20.57
CA GLU A 55 13.56 1.91 -19.97
C GLU A 55 14.01 1.33 -18.62
N ALA A 56 13.10 0.83 -17.79
CA ALA A 56 13.44 0.17 -16.53
C ALA A 56 14.24 -1.13 -16.74
N HIS A 57 13.98 -1.86 -17.84
CA HIS A 57 14.78 -3.00 -18.26
C HIS A 57 16.16 -2.58 -18.77
N GLU A 58 16.23 -1.58 -19.66
CA GLU A 58 17.49 -1.05 -20.22
C GLU A 58 18.43 -0.54 -19.14
N LYS A 59 17.90 0.13 -18.10
CA LYS A 59 18.68 0.64 -16.96
C LYS A 59 19.05 -0.44 -15.92
N GLY A 60 18.63 -1.69 -16.12
CA GLY A 60 18.91 -2.81 -15.20
C GLY A 60 18.17 -2.74 -13.85
N VAL A 61 17.19 -1.84 -13.71
CA VAL A 61 16.41 -1.68 -12.47
C VAL A 61 15.62 -2.96 -12.17
N VAL A 62 14.98 -3.54 -13.19
CA VAL A 62 14.21 -4.78 -13.05
C VAL A 62 15.11 -5.97 -12.64
N ALA A 63 16.33 -6.03 -13.18
CA ALA A 63 17.30 -7.06 -12.82
C ALA A 63 17.73 -6.95 -11.36
N LYS A 64 18.04 -5.74 -10.88
CA LYS A 64 18.37 -5.47 -9.47
C LYS A 64 17.20 -5.80 -8.53
N LEU A 65 15.98 -5.40 -8.92
CA LEU A 65 14.75 -5.73 -8.16
C LEU A 65 14.57 -7.24 -8.03
N ARG A 66 14.74 -7.99 -9.13
CA ARG A 66 14.68 -9.46 -9.13
C ARG A 66 15.76 -10.07 -8.25
N GLU A 67 16.99 -9.57 -8.33
CA GLU A 67 18.10 -10.05 -7.51
C GLU A 67 17.81 -9.89 -6.00
N ARG A 68 17.26 -8.73 -5.61
CA ARG A 68 16.98 -8.39 -4.20
C ARG A 68 15.75 -9.10 -3.65
N THR A 69 14.66 -9.09 -4.42
CA THR A 69 13.38 -9.65 -3.97
C THR A 69 13.30 -11.16 -4.19
N LYS A 70 14.18 -11.72 -5.02
CA LYS A 70 14.11 -13.10 -5.54
C LYS A 70 12.78 -13.40 -6.26
N LYS A 71 12.08 -12.37 -6.72
CA LYS A 71 10.82 -12.48 -7.47
C LYS A 71 11.05 -12.10 -8.93
N THR A 72 10.50 -12.87 -9.85
CA THR A 72 10.34 -12.45 -11.24
C THR A 72 9.25 -11.39 -11.27
N CYS A 73 9.64 -10.13 -11.45
CA CYS A 73 8.72 -9.02 -11.22
C CYS A 73 7.45 -9.14 -12.07
N CYS A 74 7.53 -9.56 -13.34
CA CYS A 74 6.40 -9.42 -14.25
C CYS A 74 6.27 -10.47 -15.38
N ASP A 75 6.95 -11.62 -15.30
CA ASP A 75 6.83 -12.62 -16.36
C ASP A 75 5.43 -13.28 -16.34
N ASN A 76 4.62 -12.97 -17.36
CA ASN A 76 3.28 -13.50 -17.67
C ASN A 76 2.07 -13.00 -16.86
N ILE A 77 2.25 -12.14 -15.84
CA ILE A 77 1.14 -11.70 -14.95
C ILE A 77 0.89 -10.18 -14.94
N GLY A 78 1.86 -9.37 -15.39
CA GLY A 78 1.78 -7.92 -15.27
C GLY A 78 2.92 -7.21 -15.99
N GLU A 79 3.21 -5.99 -15.56
CA GLU A 79 4.33 -5.19 -16.05
C GLU A 79 4.81 -4.17 -14.99
N CYS A 80 6.09 -3.81 -15.06
CA CYS A 80 6.68 -2.78 -14.23
C CYS A 80 6.19 -1.40 -14.69
N ARG A 81 5.66 -0.61 -13.76
CA ARG A 81 5.21 0.76 -13.99
C ARG A 81 5.94 1.72 -13.07
N SER A 82 6.48 2.79 -13.66
CA SER A 82 7.02 3.91 -12.88
C SER A 82 5.87 4.69 -12.25
N THR A 83 5.93 4.95 -10.95
CA THR A 83 4.87 5.54 -10.14
C THR A 83 5.42 6.34 -8.97
N VAL A 84 4.58 7.04 -8.22
CA VAL A 84 4.93 7.65 -6.94
C VAL A 84 4.37 6.80 -5.83
N ILE A 85 5.19 6.50 -4.82
CA ILE A 85 4.77 5.86 -3.59
C ILE A 85 4.62 6.90 -2.48
N LYS A 86 3.53 6.81 -1.72
CA LYS A 86 3.32 7.54 -0.47
C LYS A 86 3.13 6.53 0.66
N MET A 87 3.77 6.78 1.80
CA MET A 87 3.52 6.03 3.02
C MET A 87 2.34 6.67 3.77
N THR A 88 1.36 5.86 4.14
CA THR A 88 0.22 6.25 4.97
C THR A 88 0.21 5.45 6.27
N PRO A 89 -0.57 5.83 7.30
CA PRO A 89 -0.74 5.02 8.50
C PRO A 89 -1.23 3.59 8.22
N SER A 90 -1.93 3.38 7.09
CA SER A 90 -2.49 2.08 6.69
C SER A 90 -1.57 1.25 5.79
N GLY A 91 -0.41 1.79 5.40
CA GLY A 91 0.54 1.15 4.49
C GLY A 91 0.92 2.04 3.30
N ALA A 92 1.65 1.45 2.35
CA ALA A 92 2.05 2.15 1.14
C ALA A 92 0.91 2.24 0.12
N ILE A 93 0.82 3.39 -0.55
CA ILE A 93 -0.05 3.61 -1.70
C ILE A 93 0.77 4.10 -2.89
N ALA A 94 0.36 3.74 -4.11
CA ALA A 94 0.99 4.18 -5.35
C ALA A 94 -0.03 4.69 -6.36
N ILE A 95 0.38 5.58 -7.27
CA ILE A 95 -0.47 6.02 -8.39
C ILE A 95 -0.46 4.96 -9.49
N LEU A 96 -1.55 4.23 -9.67
CA LEU A 96 -1.70 3.24 -10.73
C LEU A 96 -3.06 3.46 -11.39
N GLU A 97 -3.11 3.44 -12.73
CA GLU A 97 -4.37 3.69 -13.48
C GLU A 97 -5.08 4.97 -13.02
N ARG A 98 -4.29 6.03 -12.75
CA ARG A 98 -4.78 7.33 -12.25
C ARG A 98 -5.53 7.24 -10.91
N ARG A 99 -5.23 6.25 -10.07
CA ARG A 99 -5.81 6.02 -8.74
C ARG A 99 -4.73 5.79 -7.70
N TRP A 100 -4.99 6.15 -6.45
CA TRP A 100 -4.15 5.71 -5.33
C TRP A 100 -4.50 4.28 -4.96
N CYS A 101 -3.62 3.35 -5.32
CA CYS A 101 -3.79 1.94 -5.06
C CYS A 101 -2.88 1.49 -3.91
N ARG A 102 -3.44 0.70 -2.99
CA ARG A 102 -2.66 0.09 -1.91
C ARG A 102 -1.63 -0.88 -2.50
N VAL A 103 -0.41 -0.81 -1.98
CA VAL A 103 0.70 -1.68 -2.41
C VAL A 103 1.11 -2.54 -1.21
N ASP A 104 0.56 -3.74 -1.13
CA ASP A 104 0.84 -4.70 -0.05
C ASP A 104 2.15 -5.47 -0.31
N VAL A 105 3.26 -4.74 -0.51
CA VAL A 105 4.60 -5.31 -0.65
C VAL A 105 5.62 -4.58 0.20
N LYS A 106 6.66 -5.31 0.58
CA LYS A 106 7.88 -4.70 1.08
C LYS A 106 8.52 -3.88 -0.04
N ILE A 107 8.62 -2.57 0.18
CA ILE A 107 9.29 -1.64 -0.73
C ILE A 107 10.81 -1.75 -0.52
N VAL A 108 11.55 -1.82 -1.62
CA VAL A 108 13.01 -1.85 -1.65
C VAL A 108 13.53 -0.44 -1.95
N TYR A 109 14.07 0.23 -0.93
CA TYR A 109 14.45 1.64 -1.02
C TYR A 109 15.91 1.88 -1.46
N ASP A 110 16.72 0.85 -1.68
CA ASP A 110 18.17 0.99 -1.91
C ASP A 110 18.58 0.90 -3.39
N ILE A 111 17.62 0.97 -4.31
CA ILE A 111 17.88 0.86 -5.75
C ILE A 111 18.13 2.25 -6.31
N GLN A 112 19.41 2.57 -6.53
CA GLN A 112 19.85 3.81 -7.17
C GLN A 112 19.49 3.82 -8.66
N ASN A 113 19.29 5.04 -9.19
CA ASN A 113 19.01 5.34 -10.60
C ASN A 113 17.64 4.88 -11.07
N LEU A 114 16.59 5.06 -10.26
CA LEU A 114 15.25 4.87 -10.77
C LEU A 114 14.97 5.94 -11.83
N PRO A 115 14.36 5.58 -12.99
CA PRO A 115 14.08 6.55 -14.03
C PRO A 115 13.17 7.66 -13.50
N GLY A 116 13.73 8.86 -13.34
CA GLY A 116 13.00 10.07 -12.93
C GLY A 116 12.80 10.27 -11.43
N GLY A 117 13.50 9.56 -10.54
CA GLY A 117 13.33 9.71 -9.09
C GLY A 117 11.99 9.16 -8.58
N TRP A 118 11.43 8.21 -9.31
CA TRP A 118 10.12 7.62 -9.07
C TRP A 118 10.25 6.18 -8.59
N ALA A 119 9.20 5.69 -7.95
CA ALA A 119 9.09 4.30 -7.61
C ALA A 119 8.80 3.42 -8.83
N LEU A 120 9.17 2.14 -8.78
CA LEU A 120 8.78 1.14 -9.78
C LEU A 120 7.91 0.07 -9.12
N VAL A 121 6.68 -0.10 -9.59
CA VAL A 121 5.73 -1.11 -9.06
C VAL A 121 5.34 -2.07 -10.18
N CYS A 122 5.43 -3.39 -9.97
CA CYS A 122 4.77 -4.31 -10.90
C CYS A 122 3.26 -4.34 -10.63
N ALA A 123 2.49 -4.09 -11.68
CA ALA A 123 1.05 -4.06 -11.69
C ALA A 123 0.51 -5.13 -12.64
N SER A 124 -0.46 -5.93 -12.19
CA SER A 124 -1.20 -6.84 -13.05
C SER A 124 -1.98 -6.06 -14.12
N LYS A 125 -2.14 -6.66 -15.30
CA LYS A 125 -3.03 -6.12 -16.35
C LYS A 125 -4.50 -6.16 -15.92
N SER A 126 -4.85 -7.14 -15.09
CA SER A 126 -6.17 -7.25 -14.48
C SER A 126 -6.33 -6.25 -13.34
N LEU A 127 -7.47 -5.57 -13.32
CA LEU A 127 -7.84 -4.63 -12.26
C LEU A 127 -8.85 -5.31 -11.32
N ASN A 128 -8.73 -5.03 -10.03
CA ASN A 128 -9.77 -5.39 -9.07
C ASN A 128 -11.03 -4.51 -9.26
N PRO A 129 -12.15 -4.78 -8.55
CA PRO A 129 -13.37 -3.97 -8.68
C PRO A 129 -13.19 -2.47 -8.39
N ASN A 130 -12.12 -2.09 -7.69
CA ASN A 130 -11.79 -0.71 -7.37
C ASN A 130 -10.90 -0.04 -8.45
N GLY A 131 -10.57 -0.75 -9.52
CA GLY A 131 -9.71 -0.28 -10.60
C GLY A 131 -8.22 -0.33 -10.27
N CYS A 132 -7.81 -1.09 -9.24
CA CYS A 132 -6.42 -1.21 -8.82
C CYS A 132 -5.78 -2.55 -9.22
N PRO A 133 -4.51 -2.54 -9.66
CA PRO A 133 -3.75 -3.77 -9.93
C PRO A 133 -3.41 -4.57 -8.66
N THR A 134 -3.08 -5.86 -8.83
CA THR A 134 -2.93 -6.87 -7.77
C THR A 134 -1.50 -7.43 -7.58
N VAL A 135 -0.49 -6.56 -7.76
CA VAL A 135 0.83 -6.63 -7.07
C VAL A 135 1.96 -7.49 -7.74
N TYR A 136 3.26 -7.04 -7.76
CA TYR A 136 4.39 -7.42 -6.86
C TYR A 136 5.79 -6.89 -7.25
N CYS A 137 6.51 -6.37 -6.24
CA CYS A 137 7.78 -5.62 -6.22
C CYS A 137 7.56 -4.11 -6.37
N ALA A 138 7.96 -3.37 -5.35
CA ALA A 138 8.02 -1.92 -5.34
C ALA A 138 9.45 -1.51 -4.99
N ALA A 139 10.08 -0.68 -5.82
CA ALA A 139 11.29 0.05 -5.45
C ALA A 139 10.97 1.52 -5.33
N ASP A 140 11.61 2.24 -4.41
CA ASP A 140 11.56 3.69 -4.35
C ASP A 140 12.98 4.21 -4.12
N GLU A 141 13.28 5.45 -4.47
CA GLU A 141 14.61 5.99 -4.19
C GLU A 141 14.77 6.15 -2.67
N PRO A 142 15.98 5.91 -2.12
CA PRO A 142 16.20 6.12 -0.71
C PRO A 142 16.00 7.61 -0.42
N LYS A 143 15.07 7.92 0.48
CA LYS A 143 14.96 9.28 1.03
C LYS A 143 16.23 9.55 1.82
N MET A 144 17.11 10.37 1.25
CA MET A 144 18.27 10.94 1.96
C MET A 144 17.81 11.85 3.09
#